data_AF-K2B1A6-F1
#
_entry.id   AF-K2B1A6-F1
#
_cell.length_a   1.000
_cell.length_b   1.000
_cell.length_c   1.000
_cell.angle_alpha   90.00
_cell.angle_beta   90.00
_cell.angle_gamma   90.00
#
_symmetry.space_group_name_H-M   'P 1'
#
loop_
_entity.id
_entity.type
_entity.pdbx_description
1 polymer ?
#
loop_
_entity_poly.entity_id
_entity_poly.type
_entity_poly.pdbx_seq_one_letter_code
_entity_poly.pdbx_strand_id
1 'polypeptide(L)'
;MRKEVILAIISGGVLGALIAFGIWRANNSSKNTERQAAVTSGSDTNFETAQPISVPRLTLATPANDVVVTESSVAVSGLTQPGNIIIVSGENEDLAQVSSSTGAFETNIDLIGGLNEIKVLAFDKDKKVDETKLKVVYSTEFSRYILSSQELEEAQNSENEDETIRNKVQEKLNQKLSQPKAYIGSITDIAETSVQIKSHTGEIKLLSVTDDGATFVKTTGKANQNVEFADMAIGDYIIAMGFVNENEVLETKRILITNAEASTRNAILSAVTQISANTITLGTELTARLTNSADYFFLEGTGLTEITASKIETGNTVIVSGPVKDGKYQARIVIVISLPSPTPIENNDQ
;
A
#
# COMPACT_ATOMS: atom_id res chain seq x y z
N MET A 1 -13.21 2.14 34.11
CA MET A 1 -12.83 3.57 34.25
C MET A 1 -11.38 3.87 33.85
N ARG A 2 -10.34 3.61 34.67
CA ARG A 2 -8.94 4.03 34.31
C ARG A 2 -8.36 3.29 33.09
N LYS A 3 -8.68 2.01 32.90
CA LYS A 3 -8.18 1.20 31.77
C LYS A 3 -8.82 1.58 30.43
N GLU A 4 -10.09 1.96 30.44
CA GLU A 4 -10.82 2.41 29.24
C GLU A 4 -10.43 3.83 28.82
N VAL A 5 -10.13 4.71 29.79
CA VAL A 5 -9.62 6.06 29.51
C VAL A 5 -8.21 6.00 28.89
N ILE A 6 -7.35 5.09 29.34
CA ILE A 6 -6.03 4.88 28.72
C ILE A 6 -6.18 4.32 27.30
N LEU A 7 -7.09 3.37 27.06
CA LEU A 7 -7.35 2.87 25.71
C LEU A 7 -7.89 3.97 24.79
N ALA A 8 -8.80 4.82 25.27
CA ALA A 8 -9.33 5.94 24.51
C ALA A 8 -8.29 7.03 24.19
N ILE A 9 -7.35 7.29 25.11
CA ILE A 9 -6.23 8.22 24.88
C ILE A 9 -5.26 7.66 23.84
N ILE A 10 -4.96 6.36 23.90
CA ILE A 10 -4.08 5.70 22.92
C ILE A 10 -4.75 5.68 21.54
N SER A 11 -6.01 5.26 21.44
CA SER A 11 -6.75 5.26 20.16
C SER A 11 -6.95 6.66 19.59
N GLY A 12 -7.26 7.65 20.43
CA GLY A 12 -7.37 9.05 20.01
C GLY A 12 -6.02 9.65 19.59
N GLY A 13 -4.94 9.28 20.26
CA GLY A 13 -3.57 9.69 19.92
C GLY A 13 -3.08 9.10 18.59
N VAL A 14 -3.31 7.80 18.37
CA VAL A 14 -3.00 7.13 17.09
C VAL A 14 -3.80 7.76 15.96
N LEU A 15 -5.10 7.96 16.14
CA LEU A 15 -5.94 8.61 15.12
C LEU A 15 -5.51 10.06 14.84
N GLY A 16 -5.19 10.83 15.89
CA GLY A 16 -4.69 12.20 15.75
C GLY A 16 -3.34 12.25 15.02
N ALA A 17 -2.43 11.33 15.30
CA ALA A 17 -1.14 11.20 14.62
C ALA A 17 -1.31 10.79 13.15
N LEU A 18 -2.21 9.86 12.84
CA LEU A 18 -2.53 9.46 11.46
C LEU A 18 -3.08 10.64 10.65
N ILE A 19 -3.99 11.43 11.23
CA ILE A 19 -4.55 12.62 10.59
C ILE A 19 -3.45 13.66 10.33
N ALA A 20 -2.66 13.99 11.36
CA ALA A 20 -1.58 14.97 11.25
C ALA A 20 -0.51 14.53 10.23
N PHE A 21 -0.11 13.26 10.24
CA PHE A 21 0.86 12.70 9.31
C PHE A 21 0.33 12.64 7.88
N GLY A 22 -0.94 12.27 7.69
CA GLY A 22 -1.60 12.28 6.39
C GLY A 22 -1.64 13.69 5.78
N ILE A 23 -2.04 14.70 6.56
CA ILE A 23 -2.05 16.12 6.12
C ILE A 23 -0.63 16.59 5.80
N TRP A 24 0.35 16.28 6.65
CA TRP A 24 1.74 16.66 6.43
C TRP A 24 2.32 16.04 5.14
N ARG A 25 2.07 14.75 4.91
CA ARG A 25 2.53 14.04 3.72
C ARG A 25 1.86 14.56 2.44
N ALA A 26 0.55 14.84 2.49
CA ALA A 26 -0.18 15.44 1.38
C ALA A 26 0.40 16.83 1.02
N ASN A 27 0.62 17.70 2.01
CA ASN A 27 1.18 19.04 1.80
C ASN A 27 2.66 19.03 1.36
N ASN A 28 3.42 17.98 1.68
CA ASN A 28 4.83 17.88 1.28
C ASN A 28 5.04 17.33 -0.14
N SER A 29 4.00 16.73 -0.75
CA SER A 29 4.08 16.15 -2.10
C SER A 29 4.13 17.18 -3.24
N SER A 30 3.78 18.45 -2.98
CA SER A 30 3.72 19.53 -3.98
C SER A 30 4.95 20.43 -4.03
N LYS A 31 5.91 20.32 -3.10
CA LYS A 31 7.08 21.22 -3.03
C LYS A 31 8.18 20.97 -4.07
N ASN A 32 8.06 19.92 -4.90
CA ASN A 32 9.06 19.60 -5.93
C ASN A 32 8.66 19.97 -7.37
N THR A 33 7.52 20.64 -7.59
CA THR A 33 7.12 21.06 -8.95
C THR A 33 7.45 22.53 -9.28
N GLU A 34 7.87 23.36 -8.32
CA GLU A 34 8.10 24.79 -8.54
C GLU A 34 9.55 25.23 -8.31
N ARG A 35 10.52 24.49 -8.88
CA ARG A 35 11.90 24.99 -9.07
C ARG A 35 12.25 25.14 -10.54
N GLN A 36 11.41 25.86 -11.30
CA GLN A 36 11.83 26.57 -12.50
C GLN A 36 10.75 27.56 -12.96
N ALA A 37 10.78 28.76 -12.38
CA ALA A 37 10.43 30.03 -13.06
C ALA A 37 10.98 31.19 -12.22
N ALA A 38 11.77 32.04 -12.86
CA ALA A 38 12.54 33.11 -12.23
C ALA A 38 11.72 34.41 -12.02
N VAL A 39 12.00 35.07 -10.89
CA VAL A 39 12.12 36.53 -10.64
C VAL A 39 11.11 37.49 -11.31
N THR A 40 10.30 38.19 -10.50
CA THR A 40 10.28 39.67 -10.45
C THR A 40 9.54 40.19 -9.22
N SER A 41 10.06 41.28 -8.65
CA SER A 41 9.56 41.99 -7.46
C SER A 41 8.31 42.82 -7.74
N GLY A 42 7.46 42.97 -6.72
CA GLY A 42 6.38 43.95 -6.68
C GLY A 42 5.51 43.76 -5.44
N SER A 43 5.72 44.61 -4.43
CA SER A 43 4.87 44.72 -3.25
C SER A 43 3.53 45.33 -3.63
N ASP A 44 2.43 44.71 -3.23
CA ASP A 44 1.27 45.42 -2.67
C ASP A 44 0.36 44.45 -1.91
N THR A 45 -0.03 44.89 -0.73
CA THR A 45 -0.86 44.19 0.25
C THR A 45 -2.29 44.09 -0.28
N ASN A 46 -2.74 42.88 -0.59
CA ASN A 46 -4.17 42.59 -0.73
C ASN A 46 -4.51 41.35 0.11
N PHE A 47 -5.39 41.52 1.10
CA PHE A 47 -5.98 40.41 1.84
C PHE A 47 -6.99 39.72 0.92
N GLU A 48 -6.52 38.77 0.13
CA GLU A 48 -7.37 37.92 -0.68
C GLU A 48 -7.64 36.61 0.07
N THR A 49 -8.92 36.49 0.44
CA THR A 49 -9.72 35.28 0.64
C THR A 49 -8.99 33.94 0.63
N ALA A 50 -9.11 33.21 1.75
CA ALA A 50 -8.64 31.84 1.94
C ALA A 50 -8.80 31.00 0.67
N GLN A 51 -7.68 30.48 0.17
CA GLN A 51 -7.64 29.51 -0.92
C GLN A 51 -8.59 28.33 -0.62
N PRO A 52 -9.26 27.76 -1.64
CA PRO A 52 -10.14 26.62 -1.43
C PRO A 52 -9.36 25.49 -0.75
N ILE A 53 -9.90 25.00 0.36
CA ILE A 53 -9.40 23.83 1.08
C ILE A 53 -9.31 22.70 0.04
N SER A 54 -8.08 22.32 -0.31
CA SER A 54 -7.79 21.17 -1.15
C SER A 54 -8.44 19.95 -0.52
N VAL A 55 -9.52 19.45 -1.13
CA VAL A 55 -10.16 18.19 -0.74
C VAL A 55 -9.11 17.08 -0.78
N PRO A 56 -8.91 16.30 0.30
CA PRO A 56 -7.87 15.29 0.32
C PRO A 56 -8.12 14.24 -0.77
N ARG A 57 -7.17 14.15 -1.71
CA ARG A 57 -6.99 12.98 -2.58
C ARG A 57 -6.52 11.80 -1.72
N LEU A 58 -6.70 10.56 -2.20
CA LEU A 58 -6.35 9.36 -1.43
C LEU A 58 -4.87 9.45 -1.02
N THR A 59 -4.61 9.38 0.29
CA THR A 59 -3.27 9.47 0.86
C THR A 59 -3.08 8.35 1.87
N LEU A 60 -1.96 7.65 1.79
CA LEU A 60 -1.63 6.56 2.71
C LEU A 60 -0.72 7.04 3.83
N ALA A 61 -1.01 6.61 5.05
CA ALA A 61 -0.16 6.81 6.23
C ALA A 61 0.74 5.59 6.43
N THR A 62 0.16 4.39 6.46
CA THR A 62 0.85 3.11 6.69
C THR A 62 0.31 2.05 5.71
N PRO A 63 1.14 1.08 5.28
CA PRO A 63 2.58 1.03 5.48
C PRO A 63 3.34 1.97 4.55
N ALA A 64 4.61 2.21 4.87
CA ALA A 64 5.52 2.92 3.96
C ALA A 64 5.79 2.06 2.71
N ASN A 65 6.06 2.72 1.59
CA ASN A 65 6.45 2.01 0.37
C ASN A 65 7.84 1.37 0.54
N ASP A 66 8.00 0.19 -0.03
CA ASP A 66 9.22 -0.63 -0.02
C ASP A 66 9.70 -1.02 1.39
N VAL A 67 8.81 -1.02 2.37
CA VAL A 67 9.14 -1.41 3.74
C VAL A 67 9.24 -2.94 3.86
N VAL A 68 10.14 -3.42 4.73
CA VAL A 68 10.22 -4.82 5.12
C VAL A 68 9.53 -4.99 6.48
N VAL A 69 8.58 -5.93 6.55
CA VAL A 69 7.84 -6.28 7.77
C VAL A 69 8.10 -7.74 8.14
N THR A 70 7.96 -8.03 9.42
CA THR A 70 8.19 -9.38 9.99
C THR A 70 6.92 -10.11 10.35
N GLU A 71 5.77 -9.45 10.23
CA GLU A 71 4.45 -10.02 10.46
C GLU A 71 3.76 -10.30 9.13
N SER A 72 2.95 -11.37 9.07
CA SER A 72 2.23 -11.79 7.86
C SER A 72 0.96 -10.99 7.60
N SER A 73 0.69 -9.95 8.37
CA SER A 73 -0.46 -9.05 8.22
C SER A 73 0.00 -7.63 8.51
N VAL A 74 -0.53 -6.65 7.80
CA VAL A 74 -0.12 -5.24 7.96
C VAL A 74 -1.32 -4.30 7.92
N ALA A 75 -1.30 -3.31 8.81
CA ALA A 75 -2.27 -2.23 8.81
C ALA A 75 -2.07 -1.31 7.60
N VAL A 76 -3.10 -1.18 6.78
CA VAL A 76 -3.22 -0.22 5.69
C VAL A 76 -4.15 0.89 6.13
N SER A 77 -3.60 2.08 6.34
CA SER A 77 -4.34 3.24 6.84
C SER A 77 -4.04 4.49 6.04
N GLY A 78 -5.00 5.42 6.04
CA GLY A 78 -4.88 6.65 5.29
C GLY A 78 -6.07 7.59 5.42
N LEU A 79 -6.07 8.61 4.56
CA LEU A 79 -7.12 9.61 4.42
C LEU A 79 -7.62 9.68 2.97
N THR A 80 -8.91 9.94 2.81
CA THR A 80 -9.59 10.25 1.55
C THR A 80 -10.73 11.24 1.83
N GLN A 81 -11.65 11.45 0.89
CA GLN A 81 -12.89 12.19 1.17
C GLN A 81 -13.85 11.35 2.03
N PRO A 82 -14.55 11.95 3.01
CA PRO A 82 -15.50 11.24 3.86
C PRO A 82 -16.56 10.47 3.06
N GLY A 83 -16.87 9.24 3.50
CA GLY A 83 -17.88 8.40 2.88
C GLY A 83 -17.46 7.71 1.58
N ASN A 84 -16.22 7.91 1.12
CA ASN A 84 -15.69 7.13 0.00
C ASN A 84 -15.57 5.64 0.37
N ILE A 85 -15.86 4.78 -0.60
CA ILE A 85 -15.64 3.34 -0.52
C ILE A 85 -14.18 3.07 -0.84
N ILE A 86 -13.51 2.35 0.06
CA ILE A 86 -12.11 1.97 -0.07
C ILE A 86 -12.02 0.48 -0.34
N ILE A 87 -11.32 0.11 -1.40
CA ILE A 87 -10.90 -1.26 -1.68
C ILE A 87 -9.39 -1.36 -1.45
N VAL A 88 -8.98 -2.22 -0.53
CA VAL A 88 -7.57 -2.59 -0.31
C VAL A 88 -7.37 -3.97 -0.93
N SER A 89 -6.65 -4.05 -2.04
CA SER A 89 -6.40 -5.29 -2.78
C SER A 89 -4.97 -5.78 -2.54
N GLY A 90 -4.86 -6.93 -1.88
CA GLY A 90 -3.63 -7.66 -1.61
C GLY A 90 -3.42 -8.84 -2.57
N GLU A 91 -2.38 -9.65 -2.32
CA GLU A 91 -2.03 -10.74 -3.24
C GLU A 91 -3.14 -11.80 -3.34
N ASN A 92 -3.69 -12.22 -2.21
CA ASN A 92 -4.68 -13.32 -2.15
C ASN A 92 -6.10 -12.86 -1.80
N GLU A 93 -6.27 -11.67 -1.26
CA GLU A 93 -7.55 -11.15 -0.79
C GLU A 93 -7.73 -9.68 -1.18
N ASP A 94 -8.98 -9.25 -1.18
CA ASP A 94 -9.36 -7.85 -1.28
C ASP A 94 -10.24 -7.54 -0.06
N LEU A 95 -10.15 -6.33 0.50
CA LEU A 95 -10.94 -5.88 1.64
C LEU A 95 -11.66 -4.58 1.28
N ALA A 96 -12.88 -4.41 1.78
CA ALA A 96 -13.69 -3.21 1.55
C ALA A 96 -14.13 -2.55 2.86
N GLN A 97 -14.11 -1.22 2.87
CA GLN A 97 -14.71 -0.42 3.94
C GLN A 97 -15.19 0.93 3.40
N VAL A 98 -16.02 1.63 4.18
CA VAL A 98 -16.34 3.04 3.93
C VAL A 98 -15.48 3.89 4.85
N SER A 99 -14.86 4.93 4.29
CA SER A 99 -14.09 5.90 5.06
C SER A 99 -14.97 6.66 6.06
N SER A 100 -14.39 7.03 7.20
CA SER A 100 -15.09 7.70 8.29
C SER A 100 -15.60 9.10 7.89
N SER A 101 -16.33 9.75 8.79
CA SER A 101 -16.75 11.16 8.63
C SER A 101 -15.59 12.14 8.51
N THR A 102 -14.38 11.76 8.92
CA THR A 102 -13.14 12.54 8.72
C THR A 102 -12.35 12.10 7.49
N GLY A 103 -12.84 11.09 6.76
CA GLY A 103 -12.16 10.50 5.61
C GLY A 103 -11.08 9.49 5.99
N ALA A 104 -10.93 9.16 7.28
CA ALA A 104 -9.96 8.18 7.74
C ALA A 104 -10.43 6.75 7.46
N PHE A 105 -9.47 5.87 7.18
CA PHE A 105 -9.70 4.45 7.02
C PHE A 105 -8.50 3.67 7.55
N GLU A 106 -8.75 2.46 8.03
CA GLU A 106 -7.73 1.52 8.50
C GLU A 106 -8.25 0.10 8.34
N THR A 107 -7.44 -0.81 7.80
CA THR A 107 -7.76 -2.24 7.72
C THR A 107 -6.47 -3.05 7.71
N ASN A 108 -6.53 -4.32 8.08
CA ASN A 108 -5.36 -5.21 8.05
C ASN A 108 -5.45 -6.14 6.85
N ILE A 109 -4.42 -6.16 6.03
CA ILE A 109 -4.31 -7.04 4.86
C ILE A 109 -3.23 -8.09 5.09
N ASP A 110 -3.52 -9.33 4.74
CA ASP A 110 -2.58 -10.44 4.81
C ASP A 110 -1.57 -10.40 3.67
N LEU A 111 -0.35 -10.82 4.01
CA LEU A 111 0.83 -10.80 3.15
C LEU A 111 1.30 -12.24 2.86
N ILE A 112 1.71 -12.48 1.63
CA ILE A 112 2.49 -13.67 1.28
C ILE A 112 3.98 -13.41 1.48
N GLY A 113 4.77 -14.46 1.69
CA GLY A 113 6.22 -14.31 1.85
C GLY A 113 6.87 -13.66 0.63
N GLY A 114 7.74 -12.68 0.87
CA GLY A 114 8.39 -11.92 -0.20
C GLY A 114 7.65 -10.62 -0.53
N LEU A 115 7.72 -10.22 -1.81
CA LEU A 115 7.14 -8.95 -2.27
C LEU A 115 5.62 -9.06 -2.45
N ASN A 116 4.91 -8.11 -1.86
CA ASN A 116 3.48 -7.91 -2.01
C ASN A 116 3.23 -6.52 -2.61
N GLU A 117 2.37 -6.43 -3.62
CA GLU A 117 1.84 -5.16 -4.12
C GLU A 117 0.44 -4.95 -3.53
N ILE A 118 0.31 -3.93 -2.68
CA ILE A 118 -0.98 -3.51 -2.13
C ILE A 118 -1.51 -2.37 -2.99
N LYS A 119 -2.72 -2.53 -3.52
CA LYS A 119 -3.44 -1.47 -4.24
C LYS A 119 -4.56 -0.94 -3.36
N VAL A 120 -4.61 0.37 -3.17
CA VAL A 120 -5.70 1.04 -2.46
C VAL A 120 -6.46 1.88 -3.47
N LEU A 121 -7.74 1.57 -3.65
CA LEU A 121 -8.62 2.25 -4.59
C LEU A 121 -9.73 2.96 -3.81
N ALA A 122 -9.96 4.23 -4.12
CA ALA A 122 -11.06 5.00 -3.54
C ALA A 122 -12.13 5.25 -4.61
N PHE A 123 -13.38 5.01 -4.25
CA PHE A 123 -14.56 5.28 -5.06
C PHE A 123 -15.48 6.23 -4.32
N ASP A 124 -16.03 7.19 -5.06
CA ASP A 124 -17.29 7.81 -4.65
C ASP A 124 -18.44 6.94 -5.21
N LYS A 125 -19.69 7.37 -5.00
CA LYS A 125 -20.87 6.62 -5.45
C LYS A 125 -21.06 6.60 -6.97
N ASP A 126 -20.33 7.40 -7.73
CA ASP A 126 -20.53 7.63 -9.16
C ASP A 126 -19.30 7.23 -10.00
N LYS A 127 -18.09 7.21 -9.42
CA LYS A 127 -16.82 6.95 -10.11
C LYS A 127 -15.71 6.49 -9.17
N LYS A 128 -14.66 5.96 -9.79
CA LYS A 128 -13.34 5.84 -9.16
C LYS A 128 -12.74 7.23 -8.97
N VAL A 129 -12.35 7.55 -7.74
CA VAL A 129 -11.78 8.85 -7.37
C VAL A 129 -10.26 8.83 -7.47
N ASP A 130 -9.63 7.75 -6.98
CA ASP A 130 -8.17 7.66 -6.95
C ASP A 130 -7.68 6.21 -6.80
N GLU A 131 -6.40 5.99 -7.08
CA GLU A 131 -5.68 4.73 -6.82
C GLU A 131 -4.25 5.01 -6.37
N THR A 132 -3.81 4.33 -5.32
CA THR A 132 -2.42 4.31 -4.88
C THR A 132 -1.92 2.88 -4.81
N LYS A 133 -0.67 2.67 -5.21
CA LYS A 133 0.01 1.37 -5.13
C LYS A 133 1.22 1.50 -4.23
N LEU A 134 1.46 0.48 -3.43
CA LEU A 134 2.67 0.39 -2.62
C LEU A 134 3.16 -1.04 -2.55
N LYS A 135 4.46 -1.19 -2.32
CA LYS A 135 5.16 -2.46 -2.19
C LYS A 135 5.52 -2.69 -0.73
N VAL A 136 5.22 -3.87 -0.21
CA VAL A 136 5.61 -4.31 1.13
C VAL A 136 6.30 -5.66 0.99
N VAL A 137 7.40 -5.84 1.69
CA VAL A 137 8.12 -7.11 1.69
C VAL A 137 7.93 -7.80 3.04
N TYR A 138 7.29 -8.96 3.06
CA TYR A 138 7.17 -9.78 4.26
C TYR A 138 8.34 -10.77 4.34
N SER A 139 9.15 -10.65 5.40
CA SER A 139 10.27 -11.56 5.66
C SER A 139 10.50 -11.76 7.16
N THR A 140 10.32 -13.00 7.63
CA THR A 140 10.60 -13.41 9.02
C THR A 140 12.08 -13.39 9.38
N GLU A 141 12.96 -13.33 8.38
CA GLU A 141 14.42 -13.28 8.57
C GLU A 141 14.87 -12.01 9.29
N PHE A 142 14.03 -10.97 9.24
CA PHE A 142 14.33 -9.68 9.84
C PHE A 142 13.93 -9.58 11.32
N SER A 143 13.19 -10.54 11.86
CA SER A 143 12.76 -10.53 13.27
C SER A 143 13.96 -10.45 14.23
N ARG A 144 15.09 -11.09 13.86
CA ARG A 144 16.33 -11.06 14.62
C ARG A 144 16.95 -9.66 14.76
N TYR A 145 16.75 -8.79 13.77
CA TYR A 145 17.31 -7.44 13.80
C TYR A 145 16.41 -6.49 14.61
N ILE A 146 15.10 -6.67 14.54
CA ILE A 146 14.13 -5.86 15.30
C ILE A 146 14.23 -6.14 16.81
N LEU A 147 14.28 -7.42 17.21
CA LEU A 147 14.43 -7.80 18.62
C LEU A 147 15.76 -7.33 19.23
N SER A 148 16.85 -7.44 18.47
CA SER A 148 18.17 -6.98 18.93
C SER A 148 18.25 -5.47 19.17
N SER A 149 17.35 -4.69 18.56
CA SER A 149 17.31 -3.24 18.70
C SER A 149 16.63 -2.83 20.00
N GLN A 150 15.57 -3.53 20.40
CA GLN A 150 14.85 -3.31 21.65
C GLN A 150 15.70 -3.69 22.88
N GLU A 151 16.44 -4.79 22.81
CA GLU A 151 17.36 -5.22 23.89
C GLU A 151 18.51 -4.22 24.11
N LEU A 152 18.96 -3.51 23.06
CA LEU A 152 20.00 -2.49 23.15
C LEU A 152 19.49 -1.17 23.75
N GLU A 153 18.22 -0.81 23.53
CA GLU A 153 17.59 0.35 24.19
C GLU A 153 17.44 0.14 25.71
N GLU A 154 17.12 -1.08 26.14
CA GLU A 154 17.02 -1.43 27.56
C GLU A 154 18.39 -1.44 28.25
N ALA A 155 19.45 -1.85 27.55
CA ALA A 155 20.81 -1.90 28.09
C ALA A 155 21.47 -0.51 28.29
N GLN A 156 21.05 0.52 27.53
CA GLN A 156 21.57 1.88 27.64
C GLN A 156 21.07 2.67 28.86
N ASN A 157 20.01 2.21 29.53
CA ASN A 157 19.51 2.84 30.76
C ASN A 157 20.33 2.51 32.02
N SER A 158 21.46 1.79 31.89
CA SER A 158 22.42 1.58 32.98
C SER A 158 23.59 2.56 32.86
N GLU A 159 23.70 3.45 33.85
CA GLU A 159 24.73 4.50 33.94
C GLU A 159 26.14 3.90 34.07
N ASN A 160 26.99 4.17 33.08
CA ASN A 160 28.44 4.46 33.16
C ASN A 160 29.17 3.89 31.93
N GLU A 161 29.34 4.67 30.86
CA GLU A 161 30.34 4.39 29.81
C GLU A 161 30.65 5.64 28.96
N ASP A 162 31.92 5.71 28.50
CA ASP A 162 32.61 6.85 27.87
C ASP A 162 31.86 7.46 26.67
N GLU A 163 31.98 8.79 26.50
CA GLU A 163 31.28 9.60 25.49
C GLU A 163 31.56 9.16 24.03
N THR A 164 32.74 8.62 23.76
CA THR A 164 33.11 8.05 22.44
C THR A 164 32.52 6.66 22.18
N ILE A 165 32.30 5.86 23.24
CA ILE A 165 31.58 4.59 23.15
C ILE A 165 30.09 4.90 22.97
N ARG A 166 29.55 5.87 23.72
CA ARG A 166 28.15 6.33 23.61
C ARG A 166 27.82 6.76 22.18
N ASN A 167 28.66 7.57 21.54
CA ASN A 167 28.38 8.02 20.16
C ASN A 167 28.44 6.88 19.13
N LYS A 168 29.39 5.95 19.25
CA LYS A 168 29.46 4.77 18.36
C LYS A 168 28.33 3.77 18.61
N VAL A 169 27.89 3.61 19.85
CA VAL A 169 26.73 2.79 20.19
C VAL A 169 25.45 3.48 19.72
N GLN A 170 25.34 4.80 19.84
CA GLN A 170 24.19 5.58 19.36
C GLN A 170 24.08 5.58 17.84
N GLU A 171 25.19 5.67 17.11
CA GLU A 171 25.22 5.58 15.65
C GLU A 171 24.82 4.17 15.17
N LYS A 172 25.37 3.13 15.82
CA LYS A 172 24.94 1.74 15.60
C LYS A 172 23.49 1.48 16.00
N LEU A 173 22.99 2.16 17.04
CA LEU A 173 21.61 2.07 17.48
C LEU A 173 20.68 2.78 16.50
N ASN A 174 21.00 3.99 16.04
CA ASN A 174 20.21 4.72 15.04
C ASN A 174 20.19 4.01 13.68
N GLN A 175 21.29 3.37 13.28
CA GLN A 175 21.33 2.49 12.10
C GLN A 175 20.49 1.21 12.30
N LYS A 176 20.53 0.60 13.50
CA LYS A 176 19.73 -0.59 13.85
C LYS A 176 18.25 -0.31 14.11
N LEU A 177 17.90 0.91 14.50
CA LEU A 177 16.53 1.41 14.68
C LEU A 177 15.87 1.83 13.36
N SER A 178 16.64 1.87 12.25
CA SER A 178 16.05 2.14 10.94
C SER A 178 15.17 0.95 10.54
N GLN A 179 13.91 1.24 10.21
CA GLN A 179 12.99 0.22 9.72
C GLN A 179 13.58 -0.41 8.45
N PRO A 180 13.68 -1.74 8.36
CA PRO A 180 14.30 -2.37 7.20
C PRO A 180 13.50 -2.03 5.93
N LYS A 181 14.24 -1.87 4.83
CA LYS A 181 13.70 -1.48 3.52
C LYS A 181 14.12 -2.46 2.45
N ALA A 182 13.42 -2.40 1.32
CA ALA A 182 13.72 -3.16 0.13
C ALA A 182 14.06 -2.25 -1.04
N TYR A 183 15.09 -2.61 -1.80
CA TYR A 183 15.33 -2.09 -3.15
C TYR A 183 14.98 -3.17 -4.16
N ILE A 184 14.13 -2.83 -5.13
CA ILE A 184 13.48 -3.77 -6.04
C ILE A 184 13.72 -3.33 -7.47
N GLY A 185 14.28 -4.20 -8.30
CA GLY A 185 14.63 -3.86 -9.67
C GLY A 185 15.50 -4.90 -10.35
N SER A 186 15.89 -4.59 -11.59
CA SER A 186 16.80 -5.43 -12.37
C SER A 186 18.25 -5.03 -12.12
N ILE A 187 19.13 -6.01 -11.97
CA ILE A 187 20.56 -5.80 -11.84
C ILE A 187 21.10 -5.19 -13.13
N THR A 188 21.84 -4.09 -13.01
CA THR A 188 22.52 -3.42 -14.12
C THR A 188 24.03 -3.57 -14.08
N ASP A 189 24.60 -3.74 -12.88
CA ASP A 189 26.04 -3.89 -12.69
C ASP A 189 26.32 -4.70 -11.41
N ILE A 190 27.39 -5.48 -11.42
CA ILE A 190 27.85 -6.30 -10.28
C ILE A 190 29.36 -6.11 -10.14
N ALA A 191 29.79 -5.66 -8.97
CA ALA A 191 31.18 -5.65 -8.53
C ALA A 191 31.36 -6.60 -7.33
N GLU A 192 32.59 -6.74 -6.82
CA GLU A 192 32.93 -7.73 -5.77
C GLU A 192 32.02 -7.66 -4.54
N THR A 193 31.68 -6.46 -4.06
CA THR A 193 30.87 -6.25 -2.85
C THR A 193 29.73 -5.25 -3.06
N SER A 194 29.41 -4.93 -4.31
CA SER A 194 28.33 -4.00 -4.60
C SER A 194 27.55 -4.39 -5.85
N VAL A 195 26.27 -4.07 -5.83
CA VAL A 195 25.35 -4.35 -6.94
C VAL A 195 24.56 -3.09 -7.23
N GLN A 196 24.46 -2.72 -8.50
CA GLN A 196 23.56 -1.66 -8.94
C GLN A 196 22.29 -2.27 -9.53
N ILE A 197 21.15 -1.72 -9.15
CA ILE A 197 19.87 -2.09 -9.74
C ILE A 197 19.18 -0.88 -10.34
N LYS A 198 18.41 -1.11 -11.39
CA LYS A 198 17.45 -0.15 -11.92
C LYS A 198 16.06 -0.47 -11.40
N SER A 199 15.49 0.46 -10.63
CA SER A 199 14.13 0.33 -10.11
C SER A 199 13.09 0.42 -11.23
N HIS A 200 11.85 0.05 -10.91
CA HIS A 200 10.72 0.22 -11.82
C HIS A 200 10.41 1.69 -12.18
N THR A 201 10.85 2.66 -11.37
CA THR A 201 10.76 4.10 -11.70
C THR A 201 11.93 4.58 -12.57
N GLY A 202 12.92 3.72 -12.82
CA GLY A 202 14.11 4.02 -13.59
C GLY A 202 15.28 4.57 -12.77
N GLU A 203 15.10 4.74 -11.46
CA GLU A 203 16.17 5.15 -10.54
C GLU A 203 17.23 4.06 -10.41
N ILE A 204 18.50 4.47 -10.37
CA ILE A 204 19.60 3.56 -10.03
C ILE A 204 19.74 3.54 -8.51
N LYS A 205 19.73 2.34 -7.93
CA LYS A 205 19.95 2.10 -6.50
C LYS A 205 21.20 1.26 -6.30
N LEU A 206 21.96 1.58 -5.24
CA LEU A 206 23.19 0.89 -4.90
C LEU A 206 22.98 -0.02 -3.69
N LEU A 207 23.46 -1.26 -3.82
CA LEU A 207 23.45 -2.28 -2.79
C LEU A 207 24.90 -2.51 -2.34
N SER A 208 25.13 -2.51 -1.04
CA SER A 208 26.35 -3.07 -0.44
C SER A 208 26.07 -4.50 -0.02
N VAL A 209 26.87 -5.43 -0.52
CA VAL A 209 26.76 -6.87 -0.29
C VAL A 209 28.10 -7.36 0.24
N THR A 210 28.17 -7.60 1.56
CA THR A 210 29.38 -8.15 2.19
C THR A 210 29.25 -9.67 2.35
N ASP A 211 30.37 -10.38 2.21
CA ASP A 211 30.43 -11.85 2.21
C ASP A 211 29.94 -12.51 3.52
N ASP A 212 29.86 -11.75 4.62
CA ASP A 212 29.47 -12.24 5.95
C ASP A 212 28.01 -11.93 6.34
N GLY A 213 27.27 -11.20 5.51
CA GLY A 213 26.04 -10.52 5.95
C GLY A 213 24.76 -10.85 5.21
N ALA A 214 24.85 -11.29 3.94
CA ALA A 214 23.69 -11.45 3.07
C ALA A 214 23.32 -12.92 2.79
N THR A 215 22.03 -13.22 2.83
CA THR A 215 21.48 -14.50 2.35
C THR A 215 20.88 -14.35 0.96
N PHE A 216 21.08 -15.33 0.08
CA PHE A 216 20.58 -15.27 -1.30
C PHE A 216 19.64 -16.45 -1.56
N VAL A 217 18.47 -16.14 -2.11
CA VAL A 217 17.45 -17.15 -2.40
C VAL A 217 16.88 -16.91 -3.79
N LYS A 218 16.89 -17.94 -4.62
CA LYS A 218 16.21 -17.95 -5.92
C LYS A 218 14.80 -18.52 -5.77
N THR A 219 13.81 -17.74 -6.20
CA THR A 219 12.37 -18.08 -6.09
C THR A 219 11.70 -18.30 -7.44
N THR A 220 12.45 -18.25 -8.55
CA THR A 220 11.92 -18.44 -9.91
C THR A 220 11.61 -19.90 -10.26
N GLY A 221 11.99 -20.85 -9.41
CA GLY A 221 11.79 -22.29 -9.61
C GLY A 221 10.52 -22.82 -8.95
N LYS A 222 10.31 -24.14 -8.99
CA LYS A 222 9.19 -24.82 -8.30
C LYS A 222 9.28 -24.73 -6.77
N ALA A 223 10.48 -24.51 -6.25
CA ALA A 223 10.76 -24.35 -4.83
C ALA A 223 11.87 -23.32 -4.67
N ASN A 224 11.92 -22.70 -3.48
CA ASN A 224 12.98 -21.77 -3.13
C ASN A 224 14.32 -22.49 -3.03
N GLN A 225 15.37 -21.89 -3.59
CA GLN A 225 16.73 -22.45 -3.58
C GLN A 225 17.68 -21.44 -2.95
N ASN A 226 18.46 -21.87 -1.97
CA ASN A 226 19.58 -21.06 -1.50
C ASN A 226 20.66 -21.05 -2.58
N VAL A 227 21.19 -19.87 -2.87
CA VAL A 227 22.21 -19.63 -3.90
C VAL A 227 23.33 -18.77 -3.31
N GLU A 228 24.38 -18.53 -4.08
CA GLU A 228 25.50 -17.68 -3.68
C GLU A 228 25.51 -16.37 -4.46
N PHE A 229 26.32 -15.40 -4.02
CA PHE A 229 26.49 -14.12 -4.72
C PHE A 229 26.91 -14.32 -6.18
N ALA A 230 27.77 -15.31 -6.45
CA ALA A 230 28.26 -15.66 -7.78
C ALA A 230 27.16 -16.15 -8.74
N ASP A 231 25.99 -16.55 -8.23
CA ASP A 231 24.85 -16.99 -9.04
C ASP A 231 24.00 -15.81 -9.55
N MET A 232 24.27 -14.58 -9.09
CA MET A 232 23.59 -13.37 -9.56
C MET A 232 24.09 -12.95 -10.94
N ALA A 233 23.17 -12.60 -11.83
CA ALA A 233 23.50 -12.15 -13.17
C ALA A 233 22.93 -10.76 -13.49
N ILE A 234 23.63 -10.01 -14.35
CA ILE A 234 23.08 -8.77 -14.92
C ILE A 234 21.78 -9.10 -15.66
N GLY A 235 20.74 -8.32 -15.40
CA GLY A 235 19.39 -8.53 -15.91
C GLY A 235 18.46 -9.28 -14.95
N ASP A 236 18.98 -9.99 -13.94
CA ASP A 236 18.15 -10.64 -12.92
C ASP A 236 17.29 -9.59 -12.21
N TYR A 237 16.02 -9.93 -11.98
CA TYR A 237 15.12 -9.10 -11.17
C TYR A 237 15.21 -9.55 -9.72
N ILE A 238 15.54 -8.62 -8.82
CA ILE A 238 15.79 -8.93 -7.43
C ILE A 238 14.96 -8.07 -6.47
N ILE A 239 14.72 -8.64 -5.28
CA ILE A 239 14.26 -7.94 -4.09
C ILE A 239 15.41 -7.99 -3.09
N ALA A 240 16.18 -6.91 -3.00
CA ALA A 240 17.23 -6.76 -2.00
C ALA A 240 16.63 -6.10 -0.76
N MET A 241 16.83 -6.70 0.41
CA MET A 241 16.32 -6.24 1.71
C MET A 241 17.48 -5.94 2.65
N GLY A 242 17.37 -4.87 3.41
CA GLY A 242 18.43 -4.43 4.30
C GLY A 242 18.13 -3.12 5.01
N PHE A 243 19.18 -2.44 5.44
CA PHE A 243 19.12 -1.15 6.11
C PHE A 243 19.72 -0.08 5.22
N VAL A 244 19.03 1.04 5.04
CA VAL A 244 19.50 2.13 4.18
C VAL A 244 20.30 3.11 5.02
N ASN A 245 21.53 3.40 4.60
CA ASN A 245 22.37 4.40 5.26
C ASN A 245 22.05 5.84 4.76
N GLU A 246 22.73 6.83 5.33
CA GLU A 246 22.53 8.25 5.00
C GLU A 246 22.79 8.60 3.51
N ASN A 247 23.56 7.76 2.81
CA ASN A 247 23.90 7.95 1.39
C ASN A 247 22.97 7.18 0.44
N GLU A 248 21.80 6.72 0.92
CA GLU A 248 20.85 5.90 0.16
C GLU A 248 21.43 4.58 -0.38
N VAL A 249 22.46 4.04 0.29
CA VAL A 249 23.01 2.72 -0.01
C VAL A 249 22.36 1.69 0.89
N LEU A 250 21.85 0.60 0.30
CA LEU A 250 21.26 -0.49 1.06
C LEU A 250 22.34 -1.46 1.55
N GLU A 251 22.57 -1.49 2.86
CA GLU A 251 23.34 -2.54 3.51
C GLU A 251 22.51 -3.83 3.51
N THR A 252 22.82 -4.72 2.57
CA THR A 252 21.95 -5.84 2.22
C THR A 252 22.11 -7.00 3.20
N LYS A 253 21.00 -7.52 3.70
CA LYS A 253 20.94 -8.72 4.57
C LYS A 253 20.29 -9.91 3.87
N ARG A 254 19.48 -9.65 2.85
CA ARG A 254 18.85 -10.71 2.07
C ARG A 254 18.56 -10.27 0.65
N ILE A 255 18.78 -11.16 -0.32
CA ILE A 255 18.41 -10.97 -1.72
C ILE A 255 17.52 -12.11 -2.16
N LEU A 256 16.37 -11.79 -2.76
CA LEU A 256 15.55 -12.74 -3.49
C LEU A 256 15.72 -12.52 -4.99
N ILE A 257 16.18 -13.54 -5.72
CA ILE A 257 16.21 -13.56 -7.18
C ILE A 257 14.87 -14.10 -7.67
N THR A 258 14.08 -13.26 -8.33
CA THR A 258 12.69 -13.55 -8.69
C THR A 258 12.34 -13.03 -10.08
N ASN A 259 11.08 -13.14 -10.49
CA ASN A 259 10.57 -12.55 -11.72
C ASN A 259 9.82 -11.25 -11.43
N ALA A 260 9.86 -10.32 -12.38
CA ALA A 260 8.99 -9.17 -12.38
C ALA A 260 7.59 -9.59 -12.85
N GLU A 261 6.60 -9.57 -11.96
CA GLU A 261 5.21 -9.83 -12.32
C GLU A 261 4.37 -8.58 -12.10
N ALA A 262 3.62 -8.18 -13.13
CA ALA A 262 2.65 -7.10 -13.02
C ALA A 262 1.38 -7.64 -12.37
N SER A 263 0.88 -6.93 -11.36
CA SER A 263 -0.40 -7.28 -10.75
C SER A 263 -1.55 -7.16 -11.75
N THR A 264 -2.29 -8.27 -11.90
CA THR A 264 -3.51 -8.34 -12.71
C THR A 264 -4.76 -7.89 -11.96
N ARG A 265 -4.64 -7.47 -10.69
CA ARG A 265 -5.78 -7.05 -9.85
C ARG A 265 -6.27 -5.66 -10.21
N ASN A 266 -7.57 -5.46 -10.27
CA ASN A 266 -8.17 -4.15 -10.50
C ASN A 266 -9.56 -4.07 -9.85
N ALA A 267 -10.11 -2.86 -9.75
CA ALA A 267 -11.51 -2.65 -9.39
C ALA A 267 -12.18 -1.67 -10.36
N ILE A 268 -13.45 -1.89 -10.65
CA ILE A 268 -14.25 -1.09 -11.58
C ILE A 268 -15.63 -0.79 -10.99
N LEU A 269 -16.11 0.43 -11.23
CA LEU A 269 -17.51 0.83 -10.99
C LEU A 269 -18.25 0.78 -12.33
N SER A 270 -19.33 0.00 -12.41
CA SER A 270 -20.12 -0.14 -13.63
C SER A 270 -21.54 -0.62 -13.36
N ALA A 271 -22.47 -0.31 -14.27
CA ALA A 271 -23.79 -0.93 -14.29
C ALA A 271 -23.72 -2.40 -14.71
N VAL A 272 -24.55 -3.23 -14.09
CA VAL A 272 -24.83 -4.62 -14.50
C VAL A 272 -25.82 -4.58 -15.66
N THR A 273 -25.41 -5.02 -16.84
CA THR A 273 -26.26 -4.98 -18.03
C THR A 273 -26.92 -6.32 -18.32
N GLN A 274 -26.30 -7.43 -17.92
CA GLN A 274 -26.83 -8.78 -18.08
C GLN A 274 -26.33 -9.70 -16.95
N ILE A 275 -27.14 -10.71 -16.62
CA ILE A 275 -26.78 -11.78 -15.69
C ILE A 275 -26.99 -13.12 -16.40
N SER A 276 -25.95 -13.95 -16.42
CA SER A 276 -26.00 -15.31 -16.98
C SER A 276 -25.30 -16.27 -16.04
N ALA A 277 -26.09 -17.13 -15.38
CA ALA A 277 -25.62 -18.03 -14.33
C ALA A 277 -24.81 -17.29 -13.25
N ASN A 278 -23.53 -17.61 -13.10
CA ASN A 278 -22.62 -16.98 -12.15
C ASN A 278 -21.77 -15.86 -12.78
N THR A 279 -22.18 -15.30 -13.91
CA THR A 279 -21.45 -14.24 -14.59
C THR A 279 -22.35 -13.03 -14.79
N ILE A 280 -21.84 -11.85 -14.43
CA ILE A 280 -22.49 -10.57 -14.72
C ILE A 280 -21.71 -9.85 -15.82
N THR A 281 -22.43 -9.16 -16.70
CA THR A 281 -21.85 -8.26 -17.70
C THR A 281 -21.85 -6.85 -17.13
N LEU A 282 -20.70 -6.18 -17.21
CA LEU A 282 -20.44 -4.85 -16.69
C LEU A 282 -20.27 -3.89 -17.87
N GLY A 283 -21.18 -2.94 -18.02
CA GLY A 283 -21.16 -2.01 -19.14
C GLY A 283 -21.37 -2.73 -20.47
N THR A 284 -20.48 -2.49 -21.44
CA THR A 284 -20.63 -3.01 -22.81
C THR A 284 -20.00 -4.38 -23.04
N GLU A 285 -18.82 -4.66 -22.46
CA GLU A 285 -18.03 -5.84 -22.83
C GLU A 285 -17.32 -6.55 -21.67
N LEU A 286 -17.19 -5.88 -20.52
CA LEU A 286 -16.51 -6.48 -19.36
C LEU A 286 -17.43 -7.49 -18.70
N THR A 287 -16.83 -8.53 -18.13
CA THR A 287 -17.60 -9.54 -17.38
C THR A 287 -16.95 -9.82 -16.04
N ALA A 288 -17.76 -10.16 -15.05
CA ALA A 288 -17.29 -10.61 -13.75
C ALA A 288 -17.92 -11.95 -13.40
N ARG A 289 -17.06 -12.93 -13.11
CA ARG A 289 -17.50 -14.22 -12.59
C ARG A 289 -17.67 -14.10 -11.08
N LEU A 290 -18.90 -14.32 -10.63
CA LEU A 290 -19.29 -14.42 -9.24
C LEU A 290 -18.83 -15.78 -8.69
N THR A 291 -18.20 -15.76 -7.52
CA THR A 291 -17.64 -16.95 -6.87
C THR A 291 -18.17 -17.08 -5.44
N ASN A 292 -18.19 -18.30 -4.90
CA ASN A 292 -18.63 -18.51 -3.51
C ASN A 292 -17.61 -18.03 -2.47
N SER A 293 -16.38 -17.75 -2.90
CA SER A 293 -15.31 -17.20 -2.06
C SER A 293 -15.19 -15.68 -2.19
N ALA A 294 -16.09 -15.04 -2.95
CA ALA A 294 -16.15 -13.60 -3.03
C ALA A 294 -17.03 -13.06 -1.90
N ASP A 295 -16.68 -11.87 -1.40
CA ASP A 295 -17.52 -11.13 -0.49
C ASP A 295 -18.48 -10.23 -1.27
N TYR A 296 -19.72 -10.15 -0.80
CA TYR A 296 -20.78 -9.38 -1.44
C TYR A 296 -21.35 -8.38 -0.45
N PHE A 297 -21.45 -7.12 -0.85
CA PHE A 297 -21.96 -6.05 -0.01
C PHE A 297 -23.02 -5.21 -0.71
N PHE A 298 -23.91 -4.62 0.06
CA PHE A 298 -24.77 -3.52 -0.32
C PHE A 298 -24.34 -2.26 0.45
N LEU A 299 -24.21 -1.14 -0.25
CA LEU A 299 -23.93 0.15 0.38
C LEU A 299 -25.22 0.69 1.03
N GLU A 300 -25.27 0.70 2.36
CA GLU A 300 -26.40 1.18 3.14
C GLU A 300 -25.99 2.39 3.99
N GLY A 301 -26.41 3.59 3.57
CA GLY A 301 -26.01 4.84 4.20
C GLY A 301 -24.50 5.05 4.13
N THR A 302 -23.81 4.96 5.27
CA THR A 302 -22.35 5.12 5.39
C THR A 302 -21.62 3.80 5.69
N GLY A 303 -22.29 2.65 5.51
CA GLY A 303 -21.73 1.33 5.82
C GLY A 303 -21.92 0.32 4.68
N LEU A 304 -21.22 -0.82 4.81
CA LEU A 304 -21.39 -1.97 3.94
C LEU A 304 -22.13 -3.08 4.69
N THR A 305 -23.28 -3.48 4.16
CA THR A 305 -24.07 -4.61 4.69
C THR A 305 -23.79 -5.83 3.83
N GLU A 306 -23.39 -6.95 4.44
CA GLU A 306 -23.15 -8.20 3.72
C GLU A 306 -24.45 -8.72 3.06
N ILE A 307 -24.34 -9.17 1.82
CA ILE A 307 -25.44 -9.74 1.04
C ILE A 307 -24.99 -11.04 0.36
N THR A 308 -25.88 -11.67 -0.40
CA THR A 308 -25.54 -12.81 -1.27
C THR A 308 -25.53 -12.37 -2.73
N ALA A 309 -24.80 -13.10 -3.57
CA ALA A 309 -24.76 -12.87 -5.03
C ALA A 309 -26.15 -12.79 -5.69
N SER A 310 -27.15 -13.48 -5.14
CA SER A 310 -28.55 -13.46 -5.62
C SER A 310 -29.26 -12.11 -5.47
N LYS A 311 -28.68 -11.16 -4.73
CA LYS A 311 -29.18 -9.79 -4.59
C LYS A 311 -28.69 -8.85 -5.68
N ILE A 312 -27.78 -9.31 -6.55
CA ILE A 312 -27.32 -8.54 -7.70
C ILE A 312 -28.34 -8.70 -8.82
N GLU A 313 -28.83 -7.58 -9.33
CA GLU A 313 -29.83 -7.53 -10.39
C GLU A 313 -29.35 -6.71 -11.59
N THR A 314 -29.92 -6.98 -12.76
CA THR A 314 -29.70 -6.15 -13.94
C THR A 314 -30.12 -4.71 -13.66
N GLY A 315 -29.28 -3.75 -14.05
CA GLY A 315 -29.45 -2.33 -13.81
C GLY A 315 -28.87 -1.84 -12.48
N ASN A 316 -28.43 -2.73 -11.59
CA ASN A 316 -27.64 -2.32 -10.42
C ASN A 316 -26.34 -1.66 -10.87
N THR A 317 -25.93 -0.61 -10.17
CA THR A 317 -24.53 -0.15 -10.25
C THR A 317 -23.71 -0.91 -9.22
N VAL A 318 -22.56 -1.43 -9.62
CA VAL A 318 -21.70 -2.25 -8.77
C VAL A 318 -20.25 -1.80 -8.85
N ILE A 319 -19.53 -1.94 -7.74
CA ILE A 319 -18.06 -2.00 -7.73
C ILE A 319 -17.67 -3.47 -7.73
N VAL A 320 -16.85 -3.89 -8.69
CA VAL A 320 -16.27 -5.25 -8.72
C VAL A 320 -14.77 -5.14 -8.62
N SER A 321 -14.17 -5.91 -7.71
CA SER A 321 -12.72 -6.03 -7.58
C SER A 321 -12.25 -7.47 -7.65
N GLY A 322 -11.03 -7.65 -8.16
CA GLY A 322 -10.33 -8.93 -8.21
C GLY A 322 -9.35 -9.01 -9.39
N PRO A 323 -8.72 -10.17 -9.60
CA PRO A 323 -7.88 -10.43 -10.76
C PRO A 323 -8.66 -10.27 -12.08
N VAL A 324 -8.11 -9.51 -13.03
CA VAL A 324 -8.67 -9.33 -14.37
C VAL A 324 -7.73 -9.86 -15.43
N LYS A 325 -8.28 -10.65 -16.36
CA LYS A 325 -7.59 -11.11 -17.56
C LYS A 325 -8.52 -10.99 -18.76
N ASP A 326 -8.05 -10.34 -19.83
CA ASP A 326 -8.80 -10.16 -21.08
C ASP A 326 -10.22 -9.59 -20.85
N GLY A 327 -10.35 -8.59 -19.95
CA GLY A 327 -11.62 -7.97 -19.60
C GLY A 327 -12.56 -8.81 -18.71
N LYS A 328 -12.08 -9.96 -18.23
CA LYS A 328 -12.84 -10.88 -17.36
C LYS A 328 -12.31 -10.82 -15.94
N TYR A 329 -13.16 -10.35 -15.03
CA TYR A 329 -12.88 -10.31 -13.60
C TYR A 329 -13.22 -11.65 -12.96
N GLN A 330 -12.32 -12.13 -12.12
CA GLN A 330 -12.61 -13.14 -11.10
C GLN A 330 -12.95 -12.38 -9.82
N ALA A 331 -14.23 -12.23 -9.51
CA ALA A 331 -14.66 -11.36 -8.42
C ALA A 331 -14.14 -11.89 -7.07
N ARG A 332 -13.52 -11.00 -6.30
CA ARG A 332 -13.20 -11.15 -4.87
C ARG A 332 -14.14 -10.32 -4.01
N ILE A 333 -14.46 -9.11 -4.44
CA ILE A 333 -15.52 -8.29 -3.84
C ILE A 333 -16.48 -7.79 -4.91
N VAL A 334 -17.78 -7.81 -4.59
CA VAL A 334 -18.82 -7.08 -5.33
C VAL A 334 -19.63 -6.22 -4.37
N ILE A 335 -19.68 -4.91 -4.61
CA ILE A 335 -20.46 -3.95 -3.81
C ILE A 335 -21.57 -3.37 -4.68
N VAL A 336 -22.82 -3.55 -4.31
CA VAL A 336 -23.98 -2.92 -4.95
C VAL A 336 -24.17 -1.52 -4.35
N ILE A 337 -24.09 -0.47 -5.19
CA ILE A 337 -24.12 0.94 -4.73
C ILE A 337 -25.44 1.65 -5.01
N SER A 338 -26.23 1.18 -5.97
CA SER A 338 -27.56 1.74 -6.26
C SER A 338 -28.44 0.73 -7.01
N LEU A 339 -29.75 0.84 -6.78
CA LEU A 339 -30.79 0.11 -7.50
C LEU A 339 -31.13 0.83 -8.82
N PRO A 340 -31.63 0.13 -9.85
CA PRO A 340 -31.99 0.74 -11.13
C PRO A 340 -32.93 1.92 -10.92
N SER A 341 -32.69 3.02 -11.65
CA SER A 341 -33.64 4.14 -11.68
C SER A 341 -35.01 3.61 -12.11
N PRO A 342 -36.11 3.95 -11.39
CA PRO A 342 -37.42 3.46 -11.76
C PRO A 342 -37.71 3.88 -13.19
N THR A 343 -37.98 2.92 -14.07
CA THR A 343 -38.48 3.18 -15.41
C THR A 343 -39.70 4.08 -15.26
N PRO A 344 -39.78 5.25 -15.95
CA PRO A 344 -41.00 6.02 -15.95
C PRO A 344 -42.14 5.11 -16.41
N ILE A 345 -43.16 4.94 -15.57
CA ILE A 345 -44.41 4.34 -16.01
C ILE A 345 -44.96 5.35 -17.00
N GLU A 346 -44.80 5.06 -18.30
CA GLU A 346 -45.48 5.80 -19.34
C GLU A 346 -46.98 5.52 -19.13
N ASN A 347 -47.64 6.41 -18.40
CA ASN A 347 -49.09 6.44 -18.31
C ASN A 347 -49.59 6.73 -19.72
N ASN A 348 -49.86 5.66 -20.46
CA ASN A 348 -50.54 5.73 -21.72
C ASN A 348 -52.05 5.92 -21.46
N ASP A 349 -52.38 7.08 -20.90
CA ASP A 349 -53.72 7.65 -20.95
C ASP A 349 -53.70 8.71 -22.05
N GLN A 350 -54.13 8.32 -23.26
CA GLN A 350 -55.06 9.04 -24.15
C GLN A 350 -55.41 8.18 -25.37
#